data_AF-A0A7Z8S545-F1
#
_entry.id   AF-A0A7Z8S545-F1
#
_cell.length_a   1.000
_cell.length_b   1.000
_cell.length_c   1.000
_cell.angle_alpha   90.00
_cell.angle_beta   90.00
_cell.angle_gamma   90.00
#
_symmetry.space_group_name_H-M   'P 1'
#
loop_
_entity.id
_entity.type
_entity.pdbx_description
1 polymer ?
#
loop_
_entity_poly.entity_id
_entity_poly.type
_entity_poly.pdbx_seq_one_letter_code
_entity_poly.pdbx_strand_id
1 'polypeptide(L)'
;MKKPIDLNSLVSSYKNLPEEAFEGIKNFFNFNISNAEIDQISAFIDNLNVEDRFFGYFYVGYKIPQIDKEFDLLRFGENYILNVEIKSIMQGDAAREQLVKNKYYLSSLGKSLKLFTYIAEDDSFYQLGDDETLQPVDFHVFEKLLVSQKIEHHSNLDTLFNPSYFLVSPFNDIEKFDKGAYFLTKQQQEFKDKILKNLSQFTILEGLPGTGKTLLLYDLAKGFNKTNDIVIVHTGDLNTGHLKLNQQYKWNIIPVKNVKQIQKLSPQIIFVDETQRMYPSQLKDIINYIKENNTIGIFSIDPKQILSIRERNYNNLKTLCSLNNHKHFKLSKKIRTNKELGAFIKGLFNLEHMKYCRNTKNISIHYFDEISQARGFAEGMENEGWQIIDYTGQNFNGEAIRRMQLNRGLNAHGVLGQEFDKVLVLVGSTFYYDNQNSIAVRKANYYDPERMFYQSVTRARKQIMLLVVNNIEFMTKIINSLNNK
;
A
#
# COMPACT_ATOMS: atom_id res chain seq x y z
N MET A 1 1.42 -19.11 13.02
CA MET A 1 2.09 -19.44 11.74
C MET A 1 1.21 -20.46 11.04
N LYS A 2 0.93 -20.26 9.74
CA LYS A 2 0.05 -21.18 9.00
C LYS A 2 0.72 -22.54 8.85
N LYS A 3 -0.03 -23.62 9.15
CA LYS A 3 0.42 -24.99 8.93
C LYS A 3 -0.40 -25.63 7.81
N PRO A 4 0.19 -26.52 7.01
CA PRO A 4 -0.56 -27.29 6.05
C PRO A 4 -1.33 -28.42 6.75
N ILE A 5 -2.45 -28.84 6.18
CA ILE A 5 -3.32 -29.91 6.67
C ILE A 5 -3.65 -30.88 5.53
N ASP A 6 -4.09 -32.08 5.88
CA ASP A 6 -4.73 -33.00 4.97
C ASP A 6 -6.22 -32.66 4.80
N LEU A 7 -6.73 -32.61 3.56
CA LEU A 7 -8.12 -32.21 3.31
C LEU A 7 -9.14 -33.21 3.86
N ASN A 8 -8.86 -34.51 3.81
CA ASN A 8 -9.70 -35.54 4.45
C ASN A 8 -9.69 -35.38 5.98
N SER A 9 -8.53 -35.05 6.56
CA SER A 9 -8.44 -34.72 7.99
C SER A 9 -9.26 -33.49 8.35
N LEU A 10 -9.28 -32.44 7.53
CA LEU A 10 -10.12 -31.26 7.74
C LEU A 10 -11.61 -31.63 7.77
N VAL A 11 -12.08 -32.34 6.74
CA VAL A 11 -13.50 -32.74 6.61
C VAL A 11 -13.90 -33.71 7.73
N SER A 12 -13.05 -34.69 8.05
CA SER A 12 -13.32 -35.65 9.12
C SER A 12 -13.38 -35.00 10.49
N SER A 13 -12.50 -34.02 10.74
CA SER A 13 -12.49 -33.27 12.00
C SER A 13 -13.77 -32.46 12.17
N TYR A 14 -14.25 -31.85 11.08
CA TYR A 14 -15.50 -31.09 11.08
C TYR A 14 -16.72 -31.99 11.30
N LYS A 15 -16.81 -33.14 10.60
CA LYS A 15 -17.98 -34.03 10.66
C LYS A 15 -18.08 -34.83 11.95
N ASN A 16 -16.94 -35.23 12.55
CA ASN A 16 -16.92 -36.26 13.57
C ASN A 16 -16.45 -35.81 14.97
N LEU A 17 -15.77 -34.67 15.09
CA LEU A 17 -15.32 -34.19 16.40
C LEU A 17 -16.36 -33.30 17.07
N PRO A 18 -16.38 -33.24 18.42
CA PRO A 18 -17.11 -32.20 19.13
C PRO A 18 -16.63 -30.80 18.73
N GLU A 19 -17.54 -29.82 18.74
CA GLU A 19 -17.29 -28.44 18.33
C GLU A 19 -16.04 -27.83 19.00
N GLU A 20 -15.88 -28.03 20.31
CA GLU A 20 -14.72 -27.54 21.07
C GLU A 20 -13.38 -28.08 20.53
N ALA A 21 -13.34 -29.38 20.20
CA ALA A 21 -12.14 -30.01 19.65
C ALA A 21 -11.85 -29.50 18.24
N PHE A 22 -12.89 -29.30 17.42
CA PHE A 22 -12.74 -28.76 16.08
C PHE A 22 -12.25 -27.30 16.08
N GLU A 23 -12.77 -26.45 16.96
CA GLU A 23 -12.25 -25.09 17.16
C GLU A 23 -10.79 -25.09 17.66
N GLY A 24 -10.41 -26.07 18.48
CA GLY A 24 -9.01 -26.33 18.84
C GLY A 24 -8.13 -26.59 17.61
N ILE A 25 -8.60 -27.40 16.66
CA ILE A 25 -7.89 -27.69 15.39
C ILE A 25 -7.77 -26.43 14.53
N LYS A 26 -8.85 -25.65 14.35
CA LYS A 26 -8.82 -24.37 13.61
C LYS A 26 -7.72 -23.46 14.14
N ASN A 27 -7.65 -23.31 15.46
CA ASN A 27 -6.64 -22.50 16.14
C ASN A 27 -5.22 -23.05 15.96
N PHE A 28 -5.03 -24.38 16.08
CA PHE A 28 -3.72 -25.01 15.97
C PHE A 28 -3.09 -24.89 14.57
N PHE A 29 -3.90 -25.05 13.52
CA PHE A 29 -3.46 -24.90 12.12
C PHE A 29 -3.57 -23.45 11.61
N ASN A 30 -4.20 -22.57 12.39
CA ASN A 30 -4.37 -21.13 12.14
C ASN A 30 -5.16 -20.86 10.85
N PHE A 31 -6.30 -21.51 10.68
CA PHE A 31 -7.27 -21.24 9.62
C PHE A 31 -8.62 -20.78 10.16
N ASN A 32 -9.30 -19.94 9.39
CA ASN A 32 -10.63 -19.43 9.71
C ASN A 32 -11.50 -19.63 8.48
N ILE A 33 -12.25 -20.73 8.48
CA ILE A 33 -13.09 -21.18 7.38
C ILE A 33 -14.49 -21.45 7.94
N SER A 34 -15.52 -21.11 7.17
CA SER A 34 -16.90 -21.37 7.54
C SER A 34 -17.28 -22.84 7.34
N ASN A 35 -18.30 -23.30 8.05
CA ASN A 35 -18.81 -24.67 7.90
C ASN A 35 -19.26 -24.96 6.46
N ALA A 36 -19.93 -24.00 5.81
CA ALA A 36 -20.37 -24.13 4.43
C ALA A 36 -19.20 -24.29 3.44
N GLU A 37 -18.08 -23.61 3.66
CA GLU A 37 -16.88 -23.80 2.84
C GLU A 37 -16.23 -25.17 3.05
N ILE A 38 -16.32 -25.76 4.26
CA ILE A 38 -15.83 -27.12 4.51
C ILE A 38 -16.71 -28.14 3.79
N ASP A 39 -18.03 -27.94 3.78
CA ASP A 39 -18.95 -28.79 3.00
C ASP A 39 -18.63 -28.72 1.50
N GLN A 40 -18.34 -27.53 0.98
CA GLN A 40 -17.91 -27.36 -0.42
C GLN A 40 -16.57 -28.03 -0.70
N ILE A 41 -15.62 -27.98 0.24
CA ILE A 41 -14.36 -28.72 0.14
C ILE A 41 -14.62 -30.23 0.15
N SER A 42 -15.58 -30.72 0.95
CA SER A 42 -15.98 -32.13 0.92
C SER A 42 -16.49 -32.52 -0.46
N ALA A 43 -17.40 -31.74 -1.05
CA ALA A 43 -17.92 -32.00 -2.39
C ALA A 43 -16.82 -31.95 -3.46
N PHE A 44 -15.87 -31.02 -3.35
CA PHE A 44 -14.69 -30.98 -4.22
C PHE A 44 -13.85 -32.26 -4.13
N ILE A 45 -13.62 -32.78 -2.92
CA ILE A 45 -12.86 -34.03 -2.72
C ILE A 45 -13.63 -35.23 -3.29
N ASP A 46 -14.95 -35.27 -3.11
CA ASP A 46 -15.80 -36.37 -3.59
C ASP A 46 -15.79 -36.49 -5.13
N ASN A 47 -15.44 -35.42 -5.85
CA ASN A 47 -15.25 -35.40 -7.31
C ASN A 47 -13.85 -35.90 -7.77
N LEU A 48 -12.93 -36.23 -6.85
CA LEU A 48 -11.55 -36.61 -7.17
C LEU A 48 -11.28 -38.10 -6.92
N ASN A 49 -10.81 -38.81 -7.95
CA ASN A 49 -10.49 -40.23 -7.92
C ASN A 49 -8.98 -40.46 -7.79
N VAL A 50 -8.42 -40.11 -6.63
CA VAL A 50 -6.99 -40.27 -6.30
C VAL A 50 -6.80 -40.94 -4.94
N GLU A 51 -5.63 -41.55 -4.73
CA GLU A 51 -5.28 -42.12 -3.43
C GLU A 51 -5.23 -41.04 -2.33
N ASP A 52 -5.65 -41.39 -1.11
CA ASP A 52 -5.78 -40.44 0.00
C ASP A 52 -4.49 -39.68 0.33
N ARG A 53 -3.32 -40.29 0.09
CA ARG A 53 -2.02 -39.65 0.31
C ARG A 53 -1.84 -38.34 -0.45
N PHE A 54 -2.61 -38.11 -1.51
CA PHE A 54 -2.54 -36.90 -2.32
C PHE A 54 -3.35 -35.72 -1.77
N PHE A 55 -4.23 -35.93 -0.77
CA PHE A 55 -4.96 -34.84 -0.10
C PHE A 55 -4.17 -34.16 1.02
N GLY A 56 -2.95 -34.62 1.29
CA GLY A 56 -2.05 -34.04 2.28
C GLY A 56 -1.39 -32.72 1.84
N TYR A 57 -0.99 -31.94 2.84
CA TYR A 57 -0.09 -30.78 2.68
C TYR A 57 -0.70 -29.52 2.04
N PHE A 58 -2.00 -29.27 2.24
CA PHE A 58 -2.67 -28.05 1.78
C PHE A 58 -2.66 -26.94 2.83
N TYR A 59 -2.34 -25.73 2.43
CA TYR A 59 -2.55 -24.52 3.23
C TYR A 59 -3.96 -23.98 2.96
N VAL A 60 -4.85 -24.16 3.93
CA VAL A 60 -6.28 -23.81 3.80
C VAL A 60 -6.54 -22.40 4.34
N GLY A 61 -7.07 -21.47 3.53
CA GLY A 61 -7.36 -20.09 3.94
C GLY A 61 -6.08 -19.31 4.26
N TYR A 62 -5.03 -19.44 3.44
CA TYR A 62 -3.77 -18.74 3.68
C TYR A 62 -3.91 -17.25 3.35
N LYS A 63 -3.53 -16.38 4.29
CA LYS A 63 -3.49 -14.92 4.09
C LYS A 63 -2.06 -14.45 4.01
N ILE A 64 -1.73 -13.71 2.95
CA ILE A 64 -0.41 -13.08 2.86
C ILE A 64 -0.28 -12.06 4.01
N PRO A 65 0.78 -12.08 4.82
CA PRO A 65 0.95 -11.10 5.89
C PRO A 65 0.90 -9.67 5.35
N GLN A 66 0.20 -8.78 6.04
CA GLN A 66 0.05 -7.34 5.70
C GLN A 66 -0.78 -7.06 4.42
N ILE A 67 -1.08 -8.09 3.64
CA ILE A 67 -1.83 -8.02 2.39
C ILE A 67 -3.07 -8.88 2.62
N ASP A 68 -4.24 -8.27 2.77
CA ASP A 68 -5.52 -8.94 3.10
C ASP A 68 -6.06 -9.83 1.96
N LYS A 69 -5.16 -10.46 1.20
CA LYS A 69 -5.44 -11.46 0.19
C LYS A 69 -5.36 -12.85 0.83
N GLU A 70 -6.47 -13.56 0.73
CA GLU A 70 -6.65 -14.94 1.13
C GLU A 70 -6.69 -15.87 -0.08
N PHE A 71 -6.18 -17.09 0.07
CA PHE A 71 -6.33 -18.19 -0.89
C PHE A 71 -7.01 -19.36 -0.18
N ASP A 72 -8.03 -19.94 -0.81
CA ASP A 72 -8.84 -20.98 -0.18
C ASP A 72 -8.00 -22.26 0.01
N LEU A 73 -7.42 -22.79 -1.08
CA LEU A 73 -6.49 -23.91 -1.05
C LEU A 73 -5.19 -23.55 -1.79
N LEU A 74 -4.05 -23.73 -1.13
CA LEU A 74 -2.71 -23.65 -1.72
C LEU A 74 -1.89 -24.89 -1.43
N ARG A 75 -1.18 -25.40 -2.43
CA ARG A 75 -0.20 -26.47 -2.25
C ARG A 75 1.06 -26.18 -3.05
N PHE A 76 2.19 -26.16 -2.37
CA PHE A 76 3.49 -25.80 -2.93
C PHE A 76 4.22 -27.06 -3.39
N GLY A 77 4.72 -27.01 -4.62
CA GLY A 77 5.63 -28.01 -5.14
C GLY A 77 6.83 -27.36 -5.81
N GLU A 78 7.90 -28.16 -5.93
CA GLU A 78 9.14 -27.75 -6.59
C GLU A 78 8.90 -27.46 -8.09
N ASN A 79 7.96 -28.18 -8.69
CA ASN A 79 7.61 -28.07 -10.11
C ASN A 79 6.53 -27.01 -10.39
N TYR A 80 5.51 -26.88 -9.53
CA TYR A 80 4.48 -25.86 -9.65
C TYR A 80 3.72 -25.65 -8.34
N ILE A 81 3.08 -24.48 -8.24
CA ILE A 81 2.14 -24.15 -7.17
C ILE A 81 0.72 -24.43 -7.65
N LEU A 82 -0.02 -25.20 -6.87
CA LEU A 82 -1.45 -25.42 -7.06
C LEU A 82 -2.23 -24.43 -6.19
N ASN A 83 -3.22 -23.79 -6.81
CA ASN A 83 -4.21 -22.98 -6.11
C ASN A 83 -5.60 -23.37 -6.59
N VAL A 84 -6.50 -23.62 -5.64
CA VAL A 84 -7.92 -23.87 -5.90
C VAL A 84 -8.73 -22.90 -5.06
N GLU A 85 -9.59 -22.14 -5.71
CA GLU A 85 -10.60 -21.31 -5.05
C GLU A 85 -11.93 -22.05 -5.04
N ILE A 86 -12.66 -21.97 -3.93
CA ILE A 86 -13.92 -22.66 -3.70
C ILE A 86 -15.04 -21.62 -3.72
N LYS A 87 -16.08 -21.87 -4.52
CA LYS A 87 -17.24 -20.97 -4.63
C LYS A 87 -18.52 -21.77 -4.50
N SER A 88 -19.52 -21.17 -3.88
CA SER A 88 -20.89 -21.70 -3.92
C SER A 88 -21.48 -21.64 -5.32
N ILE A 89 -21.38 -20.46 -5.97
CA ILE A 89 -22.01 -20.17 -7.28
C ILE A 89 -21.07 -19.33 -8.16
N MET A 90 -21.16 -19.52 -9.46
CA MET A 90 -20.46 -18.70 -10.46
C MET A 90 -21.12 -17.32 -10.58
N GLN A 91 -20.37 -16.25 -10.27
CA GLN A 91 -20.86 -14.86 -10.31
C GLN A 91 -20.15 -14.04 -11.37
N GLY A 92 -20.63 -14.12 -12.62
CA GLY A 92 -20.05 -13.40 -13.76
C GLY A 92 -18.54 -13.66 -13.88
N ASP A 93 -17.76 -12.58 -13.95
CA ASP A 93 -16.31 -12.63 -14.10
C ASP A 93 -15.52 -12.76 -12.78
N ALA A 94 -16.20 -12.80 -11.63
CA ALA A 94 -15.55 -12.70 -10.32
C ALA A 94 -14.51 -13.81 -10.06
N ALA A 95 -14.81 -15.05 -10.49
CA ALA A 95 -13.86 -16.17 -10.38
C ALA A 95 -12.59 -15.92 -11.20
N ARG A 96 -12.74 -15.48 -12.45
CA ARG A 96 -11.62 -15.14 -13.34
C ARG A 96 -10.78 -14.01 -12.76
N GLU A 97 -11.42 -12.92 -12.32
CA GLU A 97 -10.73 -11.78 -11.69
C GLU A 97 -9.95 -12.20 -10.44
N GLN A 98 -10.53 -13.08 -9.62
CA GLN A 98 -9.85 -13.63 -8.45
C GLN A 98 -8.63 -14.47 -8.82
N LEU A 99 -8.73 -15.36 -9.82
CA LEU A 99 -7.59 -16.16 -10.27
C LEU A 99 -6.49 -15.34 -10.94
N VAL A 100 -6.83 -14.32 -11.75
CA VAL A 100 -5.84 -13.40 -12.32
C VAL A 100 -5.10 -12.65 -11.20
N LYS A 101 -5.83 -12.24 -10.16
CA LYS A 101 -5.21 -11.63 -8.98
C LYS A 101 -4.31 -12.64 -8.22
N ASN A 102 -4.73 -13.90 -8.10
CA ASN A 102 -3.91 -14.97 -7.50
C ASN A 102 -2.63 -15.21 -8.29
N LYS A 103 -2.73 -15.27 -9.62
CA LYS A 103 -1.61 -15.39 -10.57
C LYS A 103 -0.57 -14.32 -10.29
N TYR A 104 -1.01 -13.07 -10.14
CA TYR A 104 -0.12 -11.96 -9.82
C TYR A 104 0.68 -12.20 -8.52
N TYR A 105 0.02 -12.54 -7.41
CA TYR A 105 0.71 -12.75 -6.15
C TYR A 105 1.65 -13.96 -6.16
N LEU A 106 1.20 -15.08 -6.72
CA LEU A 106 1.99 -16.32 -6.72
C LEU A 106 3.14 -16.25 -7.73
N SER A 107 3.02 -15.44 -8.79
CA SER A 107 4.09 -15.27 -9.79
C SER A 107 5.37 -14.67 -9.21
N SER A 108 5.29 -13.94 -8.10
CA SER A 108 6.47 -13.40 -7.42
C SER A 108 7.41 -14.48 -6.87
N LEU A 109 6.93 -15.73 -6.79
CA LEU A 109 7.70 -16.88 -6.33
C LEU A 109 8.51 -17.54 -7.45
N GLY A 110 8.34 -17.10 -8.71
CA GLY A 110 9.12 -17.57 -9.86
C GLY A 110 8.85 -19.04 -10.25
N LYS A 111 7.70 -19.59 -9.85
CA LYS A 111 7.30 -20.98 -10.16
C LYS A 111 6.13 -21.02 -11.14
N SER A 112 6.02 -22.12 -11.88
CA SER A 112 4.83 -22.40 -12.68
C SER A 112 3.60 -22.44 -11.79
N LEU A 113 2.48 -21.90 -12.28
CA LEU A 113 1.22 -21.81 -11.54
C LEU A 113 0.16 -22.67 -12.20
N LYS A 114 -0.67 -23.32 -11.38
CA LYS A 114 -1.83 -24.09 -11.80
C LYS A 114 -3.01 -23.63 -10.94
N LEU A 115 -3.85 -22.79 -11.53
CA LEU A 115 -4.87 -22.00 -10.82
C LEU A 115 -6.26 -22.46 -11.26
N PHE A 116 -7.08 -22.84 -10.29
CA PHE A 116 -8.40 -23.42 -10.53
C PHE A 116 -9.48 -22.76 -9.68
N THR A 117 -10.72 -22.88 -10.13
CA THR A 117 -11.90 -22.59 -9.32
C THR A 117 -12.89 -23.74 -9.43
N TYR A 118 -13.39 -24.19 -8.29
CA TYR A 118 -14.48 -25.15 -8.16
C TYR A 118 -15.77 -24.43 -7.76
N ILE A 119 -16.86 -24.76 -8.43
CA ILE A 119 -18.21 -24.24 -8.17
C ILE A 119 -19.06 -25.38 -7.61
N ALA A 120 -19.51 -25.23 -6.37
CA ALA A 120 -20.22 -26.30 -5.66
C ALA A 120 -21.70 -26.46 -6.08
N GLU A 121 -22.33 -25.45 -6.67
CA GLU A 121 -23.74 -25.51 -7.10
C GLU A 121 -23.97 -26.58 -8.19
N ASP A 122 -23.01 -26.74 -9.10
CA ASP A 122 -23.14 -27.58 -10.29
C ASP A 122 -21.94 -28.51 -10.52
N ASP A 123 -21.08 -28.66 -9.51
CA ASP A 123 -19.83 -29.42 -9.55
C ASP A 123 -18.91 -29.05 -10.72
N SER A 124 -19.01 -27.82 -11.22
CA SER A 124 -18.19 -27.37 -12.34
C SER A 124 -16.80 -26.93 -11.89
N PHE A 125 -15.82 -27.19 -12.75
CA PHE A 125 -14.41 -26.96 -12.46
C PHE A 125 -13.74 -26.24 -13.61
N TYR A 126 -12.97 -25.20 -13.27
CA TYR A 126 -12.35 -24.31 -14.26
C TYR A 126 -10.88 -24.09 -13.96
N GLN A 127 -10.10 -23.90 -15.01
CA GLN A 127 -8.70 -23.50 -14.95
C GLN A 127 -8.49 -22.13 -15.60
N LEU A 128 -7.63 -21.31 -15.00
CA LEU A 128 -7.15 -20.10 -15.66
C LEU A 128 -6.08 -20.45 -16.70
N GLY A 129 -6.33 -20.10 -17.97
CA GLY A 129 -5.38 -20.23 -19.06
C GLY A 129 -4.24 -19.21 -19.01
N ASP A 130 -3.23 -19.42 -19.85
CA ASP A 130 -2.09 -18.51 -19.97
C ASP A 130 -2.52 -17.12 -20.47
N ASP A 131 -3.55 -17.08 -21.31
CA ASP A 131 -4.22 -15.89 -21.86
C ASP A 131 -5.21 -15.23 -20.88
N GLU A 132 -5.26 -15.70 -19.63
CA GLU A 132 -6.15 -15.21 -18.57
C GLU A 132 -7.65 -15.44 -18.83
N THR A 133 -7.98 -16.34 -19.76
CA THR A 133 -9.34 -16.85 -19.94
C THR A 133 -9.62 -17.98 -18.94
N LEU A 134 -10.87 -18.05 -18.47
CA LEU A 134 -11.31 -19.12 -17.58
C LEU A 134 -11.95 -20.22 -18.43
N GLN A 135 -11.39 -21.42 -18.37
CA GLN A 135 -11.80 -22.54 -19.23
C GLN A 135 -12.32 -23.71 -18.39
N PRO A 136 -13.46 -24.32 -18.75
CA PRO A 136 -13.91 -25.56 -18.11
C PRO A 136 -12.85 -26.65 -18.26
N VAL A 137 -12.67 -27.44 -17.22
CA VAL A 137 -11.68 -28.52 -17.20
C VAL A 137 -12.23 -29.72 -16.45
N ASP A 138 -11.87 -30.92 -16.92
CA ASP A 138 -12.21 -32.17 -16.25
C ASP A 138 -11.36 -32.35 -14.98
N PHE A 139 -11.96 -32.86 -13.90
CA PHE A 139 -11.27 -33.16 -12.64
C PHE A 139 -10.02 -34.02 -12.84
N HIS A 140 -10.02 -34.93 -13.84
CA HIS A 140 -8.90 -35.79 -14.17
C HIS A 140 -7.62 -35.03 -14.55
N VAL A 141 -7.74 -33.80 -15.08
CA VAL A 141 -6.58 -32.94 -15.33
C VAL A 141 -5.93 -32.51 -14.01
N PHE A 142 -6.74 -32.16 -13.02
CA PHE A 142 -6.25 -31.79 -11.68
C PHE A 142 -5.71 -32.99 -10.92
N GLU A 143 -6.37 -34.15 -11.00
CA GLU A 143 -5.87 -35.41 -10.41
C GLU A 143 -4.44 -35.71 -10.89
N LYS A 144 -4.18 -35.62 -12.20
CA LYS A 144 -2.84 -35.80 -12.77
C LYS A 144 -1.83 -34.82 -12.19
N LEU A 145 -2.20 -33.54 -12.08
CA LEU A 145 -1.35 -32.52 -11.49
C LEU A 145 -1.14 -32.75 -9.98
N LEU A 146 -2.12 -33.29 -9.27
CA LEU A 146 -2.00 -33.58 -7.86
C LEU A 146 -1.02 -34.73 -7.63
N VAL A 147 -1.13 -35.79 -8.43
CA VAL A 147 -0.27 -36.98 -8.38
C VAL A 147 1.16 -36.66 -8.81
N SER A 148 1.35 -35.82 -9.84
CA SER A 148 2.69 -35.48 -10.35
C SER A 148 3.39 -34.36 -9.58
N GLN A 149 2.76 -33.76 -8.56
CA GLN A 149 3.37 -32.67 -7.81
C GLN A 149 4.50 -33.20 -6.92
N LYS A 150 5.67 -32.54 -6.97
CA LYS A 150 6.76 -32.79 -6.02
C LYS A 150 6.60 -31.84 -4.84
N ILE A 151 6.03 -32.33 -3.73
CA ILE A 151 5.69 -31.51 -2.56
C ILE A 151 6.93 -30.79 -2.04
N GLU A 152 6.81 -29.49 -1.83
CA GLU A 152 7.87 -28.66 -1.24
C GLU A 152 7.50 -28.25 0.18
N HIS A 153 8.42 -28.47 1.10
CA HIS A 153 8.19 -28.19 2.51
C HIS A 153 8.65 -26.80 2.91
N HIS A 154 7.75 -26.05 3.56
CA HIS A 154 8.05 -24.72 4.07
C HIS A 154 7.87 -24.65 5.59
N SER A 155 8.94 -24.28 6.30
CA SER A 155 8.90 -24.07 7.76
C SER A 155 8.05 -22.86 8.13
N ASN A 156 8.07 -21.80 7.32
CA ASN A 156 7.23 -20.62 7.47
C ASN A 156 6.84 -20.06 6.11
N LEU A 157 5.57 -20.14 5.74
CA LEU A 157 5.09 -19.64 4.45
C LEU A 157 5.23 -18.11 4.31
N ASP A 158 5.17 -17.39 5.43
CA ASP A 158 5.20 -15.93 5.48
C ASP A 158 6.54 -15.35 4.98
N THR A 159 7.61 -16.15 4.95
CA THR A 159 8.92 -15.72 4.43
C THR A 159 8.98 -15.72 2.91
N LEU A 160 8.06 -16.44 2.24
CA LEU A 160 8.01 -16.51 0.77
C LEU A 160 7.48 -15.22 0.16
N PHE A 161 6.59 -14.52 0.87
CA PHE A 161 5.98 -13.30 0.41
C PHE A 161 6.62 -12.09 1.10
N ASN A 162 7.27 -11.23 0.32
CA ASN A 162 7.69 -9.93 0.81
C ASN A 162 6.59 -8.89 0.53
N PRO A 163 5.88 -8.36 1.54
CA PRO A 163 4.75 -7.45 1.32
C PRO A 163 5.13 -6.22 0.50
N SER A 164 6.38 -5.76 0.62
CA SER A 164 6.89 -4.60 -0.11
C SER A 164 6.85 -4.76 -1.64
N TYR A 165 6.88 -5.98 -2.18
CA TYR A 165 6.75 -6.21 -3.63
C TYR A 165 5.39 -5.81 -4.17
N PHE A 166 4.37 -5.82 -3.31
CA PHE A 166 2.99 -5.52 -3.66
C PHE A 166 2.55 -4.12 -3.22
N LEU A 167 3.41 -3.39 -2.49
CA LEU A 167 3.22 -1.98 -2.13
C LEU A 167 3.57 -1.07 -3.31
N VAL A 168 2.77 -1.16 -4.37
CA VAL A 168 2.97 -0.41 -5.62
C VAL A 168 2.57 1.05 -5.45
N SER A 169 3.46 1.94 -5.88
CA SER A 169 3.18 3.36 -6.03
C SER A 169 2.89 3.69 -7.51
N PRO A 170 1.80 4.42 -7.83
CA PRO A 170 1.52 4.84 -9.20
C PRO A 170 2.65 5.62 -9.88
N PHE A 171 3.54 6.25 -9.11
CA PHE A 171 4.61 7.11 -9.63
C PHE A 171 5.97 6.42 -9.72
N ASN A 172 6.20 5.42 -8.85
CA ASN A 172 7.51 4.76 -8.75
C ASN A 172 7.50 3.37 -9.40
N ASP A 173 6.33 2.73 -9.45
CA ASP A 173 6.11 1.38 -9.96
C ASP A 173 5.14 1.41 -11.15
N ILE A 174 5.32 2.35 -12.09
CA ILE A 174 4.37 2.70 -13.15
C ILE A 174 3.93 1.48 -13.96
N GLU A 175 4.86 0.64 -14.41
CA GLU A 175 4.53 -0.55 -15.22
C GLU A 175 3.66 -1.54 -14.45
N LYS A 176 3.95 -1.75 -13.16
CA LYS A 176 3.14 -2.61 -12.29
C LYS A 176 1.76 -1.98 -12.09
N PHE A 177 1.71 -0.67 -11.84
CA PHE A 177 0.46 0.05 -11.71
C PHE A 177 -0.39 -0.02 -13.00
N ASP A 178 0.20 0.18 -14.17
CA ASP A 178 -0.52 0.12 -15.45
C ASP A 178 -0.99 -1.31 -15.79
N LYS A 179 -0.25 -2.34 -15.40
CA LYS A 179 -0.70 -3.74 -15.53
C LYS A 179 -1.75 -4.16 -14.50
N GLY A 180 -2.10 -3.30 -13.54
CA GLY A 180 -3.00 -3.68 -12.43
C GLY A 180 -2.35 -4.60 -11.41
N ALA A 181 -1.03 -4.73 -11.46
CA ALA A 181 -0.18 -5.54 -10.59
C ALA A 181 0.00 -4.86 -9.23
N TYR A 182 -1.09 -4.61 -8.51
CA TYR A 182 -1.10 -4.05 -7.15
C TYR A 182 -2.33 -4.54 -6.39
N PHE A 183 -2.42 -4.17 -5.11
CA PHE A 183 -3.59 -4.49 -4.32
C PHE A 183 -4.25 -3.28 -3.70
N LEU A 184 -5.57 -3.34 -3.67
CA LEU A 184 -6.40 -2.53 -2.80
C LEU A 184 -6.76 -3.39 -1.58
N THR A 185 -6.74 -2.77 -0.39
CA THR A 185 -7.31 -3.39 0.81
C THR A 185 -8.80 -3.61 0.65
N LYS A 186 -9.37 -4.47 1.50
CA LYS A 186 -10.82 -4.67 1.59
C LYS A 186 -11.59 -3.34 1.68
N GLN A 187 -11.15 -2.42 2.55
CA GLN A 187 -11.78 -1.10 2.67
C GLN A 187 -11.68 -0.27 1.38
N GLN A 188 -10.52 -0.25 0.72
CA GLN A 188 -10.35 0.47 -0.54
C GLN A 188 -11.21 -0.13 -1.66
N GLN A 189 -11.32 -1.45 -1.73
CA GLN A 189 -12.19 -2.13 -2.69
C GLN A 189 -13.66 -1.81 -2.42
N GLU A 190 -14.11 -1.93 -1.17
CA GLU A 190 -15.48 -1.55 -0.78
C GLU A 190 -15.81 -0.09 -1.14
N PHE A 191 -14.85 0.83 -0.98
CA PHE A 191 -15.03 2.22 -1.37
C PHE A 191 -15.08 2.39 -2.88
N LYS A 192 -14.17 1.74 -3.62
CA LYS A 192 -14.19 1.71 -5.08
C LYS A 192 -15.54 1.23 -5.60
N ASP A 193 -16.04 0.10 -5.11
CA ASP A 193 -17.30 -0.48 -5.56
C ASP A 193 -18.48 0.44 -5.28
N LYS A 194 -18.50 1.08 -4.09
CA LYS A 194 -19.53 2.08 -3.74
C LYS A 194 -19.50 3.32 -4.64
N ILE A 195 -18.30 3.79 -5.00
CA ILE A 195 -18.10 4.96 -5.88
C ILE A 195 -18.54 4.62 -7.31
N LEU A 196 -18.12 3.46 -7.83
CA LEU A 196 -18.49 3.00 -9.17
C LEU A 196 -19.99 2.75 -9.30
N LYS A 197 -20.63 2.19 -8.27
CA LYS A 197 -22.07 1.91 -8.28
C LYS A 197 -22.93 3.17 -8.19
N ASN A 198 -22.50 4.19 -7.44
CA ASN A 198 -23.27 5.40 -7.23
C ASN A 198 -22.32 6.60 -7.06
N LEU A 199 -21.96 7.18 -8.20
CA LEU A 199 -21.03 8.29 -8.29
C LEU A 199 -21.71 9.61 -7.90
N SER A 200 -21.19 10.28 -6.87
CA SER A 200 -21.66 11.61 -6.45
C SER A 200 -20.88 12.73 -7.13
N GLN A 201 -21.51 13.90 -7.29
CA GLN A 201 -20.87 15.08 -7.89
C GLN A 201 -19.56 15.45 -7.19
N PHE A 202 -19.51 15.32 -5.86
CA PHE A 202 -18.28 15.45 -5.09
C PHE A 202 -18.01 14.15 -4.32
N THR A 203 -16.84 13.56 -4.52
CA THR A 203 -16.36 12.41 -3.76
C THR A 203 -15.07 12.78 -3.05
N ILE A 204 -15.00 12.51 -1.74
CA ILE A 204 -13.85 12.88 -0.89
C ILE A 204 -13.25 11.60 -0.33
N LEU A 205 -11.96 11.38 -0.61
CA LEU A 205 -11.15 10.31 -0.06
C LEU A 205 -10.20 10.88 1.00
N GLU A 206 -10.60 10.82 2.27
CA GLU A 206 -9.76 11.21 3.40
C GLU A 206 -8.88 10.03 3.83
N GLY A 207 -7.57 10.25 4.04
CA GLY A 207 -6.70 9.20 4.57
C GLY A 207 -5.38 9.75 5.09
N LEU A 208 -4.83 9.10 6.12
CA LEU A 208 -3.51 9.41 6.69
C LEU A 208 -2.36 8.93 5.77
N PRO A 209 -1.09 9.30 6.03
CA PRO A 209 0.03 8.82 5.24
C PRO A 209 0.13 7.29 5.33
N GLY A 210 0.36 6.64 4.20
CA GLY A 210 0.45 5.19 4.10
C GLY A 210 -0.90 4.44 4.08
N THR A 211 -2.04 5.13 3.98
CA THR A 211 -3.38 4.51 3.84
C THR A 211 -3.75 4.12 2.41
N GLY A 212 -2.92 4.48 1.42
CA GLY A 212 -3.18 4.15 0.03
C GLY A 212 -4.15 5.09 -0.71
N LYS A 213 -4.40 6.29 -0.17
CA LYS A 213 -5.28 7.32 -0.78
C LYS A 213 -4.96 7.62 -2.25
N THR A 214 -3.69 7.88 -2.57
CA THR A 214 -3.22 8.15 -3.93
C THR A 214 -3.37 6.94 -4.85
N LEU A 215 -3.10 5.72 -4.33
CA LEU A 215 -3.29 4.51 -5.13
C LEU A 215 -4.76 4.30 -5.49
N LEU A 216 -5.68 4.50 -4.54
CA LEU A 216 -7.12 4.40 -4.80
C LEU A 216 -7.61 5.49 -5.77
N LEU A 217 -7.15 6.74 -5.62
CA LEU A 217 -7.51 7.83 -6.52
C LEU A 217 -7.09 7.52 -7.97
N TYR A 218 -5.84 7.08 -8.15
CA TYR A 218 -5.31 6.77 -9.48
C TYR A 218 -5.91 5.47 -10.04
N ASP A 219 -6.22 4.47 -9.21
CA ASP A 219 -6.94 3.26 -9.64
C ASP A 219 -8.35 3.60 -10.17
N LEU A 220 -9.09 4.47 -9.47
CA LEU A 220 -10.37 4.99 -9.95
C LEU A 220 -10.18 5.75 -11.28
N ALA A 221 -9.19 6.65 -11.34
CA ALA A 221 -8.88 7.40 -12.56
C ALA A 221 -8.59 6.46 -13.74
N LYS A 222 -7.78 5.42 -13.54
CA LYS A 222 -7.50 4.38 -14.55
C LYS A 222 -8.78 3.69 -15.04
N GLY A 223 -9.69 3.37 -14.12
CA GLY A 223 -10.99 2.77 -14.46
C GLY A 223 -11.84 3.68 -15.33
N PHE A 224 -12.02 4.94 -14.92
CA PHE A 224 -12.82 5.93 -15.64
C PHE A 224 -12.18 6.39 -16.97
N ASN A 225 -10.86 6.44 -17.06
CA ASN A 225 -10.15 6.84 -18.30
C ASN A 225 -10.44 5.92 -19.49
N LYS A 226 -11.01 4.73 -19.27
CA LYS A 226 -11.43 3.82 -20.36
C LYS A 226 -12.66 4.31 -21.10
N THR A 227 -13.51 5.11 -20.45
CA THR A 227 -14.84 5.49 -20.96
C THR A 227 -15.14 6.98 -20.86
N ASN A 228 -14.27 7.76 -20.21
CA ASN A 228 -14.51 9.15 -19.89
C ASN A 228 -13.26 10.00 -20.14
N ASP A 229 -13.47 11.24 -20.58
CA ASP A 229 -12.42 12.25 -20.60
C ASP A 229 -12.15 12.72 -19.17
N ILE A 230 -10.96 12.42 -18.67
CA ILE A 230 -10.56 12.79 -17.31
C ILE A 230 -9.41 13.79 -17.31
N VAL A 231 -9.32 14.56 -16.22
CA VAL A 231 -8.14 15.34 -15.87
C VAL A 231 -7.76 15.04 -14.44
N ILE A 232 -6.46 14.90 -14.17
CA ILE A 232 -5.93 14.74 -12.83
C ILE A 232 -5.14 15.99 -12.45
N VAL A 233 -5.53 16.67 -11.39
CA VAL A 233 -4.82 17.82 -10.83
C VAL A 233 -3.95 17.34 -9.68
N HIS A 234 -2.64 17.43 -9.83
CA HIS A 234 -1.71 17.18 -8.74
C HIS A 234 -1.39 18.48 -8.00
N THR A 235 -1.60 18.50 -6.68
CA THR A 235 -1.35 19.67 -5.84
C THR A 235 0.13 19.78 -5.44
N GLY A 236 0.95 20.06 -6.45
CA GLY A 236 2.41 20.17 -6.37
C GLY A 236 3.03 20.30 -7.76
N ASP A 237 4.37 20.27 -7.82
CA ASP A 237 5.06 20.08 -9.10
C ASP A 237 4.96 18.62 -9.54
N LEU A 238 4.93 18.39 -10.85
CA LEU A 238 4.89 17.04 -11.39
C LEU A 238 6.25 16.36 -11.19
N ASN A 239 6.24 15.17 -10.59
CA ASN A 239 7.41 14.30 -10.51
C ASN A 239 7.62 13.51 -11.82
N THR A 240 8.73 12.78 -11.91
CA THR A 240 9.07 11.93 -13.06
C THR A 240 8.02 10.86 -13.36
N GLY A 241 7.35 10.35 -12.34
CA GLY A 241 6.23 9.41 -12.47
C GLY A 241 5.03 10.01 -13.18
N HIS A 242 4.58 11.20 -12.77
CA HIS A 242 3.51 11.93 -13.47
C HIS A 242 3.87 12.21 -14.93
N LEU A 243 5.11 12.64 -15.20
CA LEU A 243 5.56 12.93 -16.56
C LEU A 243 5.55 11.67 -17.44
N LYS A 244 6.02 10.53 -16.91
CA LYS A 244 5.96 9.25 -17.61
C LYS A 244 4.53 8.77 -17.84
N LEU A 245 3.63 8.89 -16.85
CA LEU A 245 2.21 8.59 -17.02
C LEU A 245 1.58 9.42 -18.16
N ASN A 246 1.89 10.72 -18.22
CA ASN A 246 1.42 11.56 -19.32
C ASN A 246 2.01 11.17 -20.68
N GLN A 247 3.32 10.92 -20.74
CA GLN A 247 4.03 10.69 -22.01
C GLN A 247 3.78 9.30 -22.60
N GLN A 248 3.81 8.26 -21.77
CA GLN A 248 3.76 6.87 -22.22
C GLN A 248 2.33 6.32 -22.20
N TYR A 249 1.53 6.74 -21.22
CA TYR A 249 0.20 6.19 -20.99
C TYR A 249 -0.92 7.20 -21.29
N LYS A 250 -0.56 8.42 -21.76
CA LYS A 250 -1.49 9.49 -22.13
C LYS A 250 -2.44 9.91 -20.99
N TRP A 251 -1.95 9.88 -19.76
CA TRP A 251 -2.69 10.42 -18.63
C TRP A 251 -2.72 11.97 -18.76
N ASN A 252 -3.86 12.60 -18.48
CA ASN A 252 -3.99 14.07 -18.51
C ASN A 252 -3.71 14.66 -17.13
N ILE A 253 -2.48 14.48 -16.61
CA ILE A 253 -2.08 14.98 -15.28
C ILE A 253 -1.52 16.39 -15.43
N ILE A 254 -2.10 17.35 -14.72
CA ILE A 254 -1.64 18.75 -14.70
C ILE A 254 -1.24 19.17 -13.27
N PRO A 255 -0.20 20.00 -13.12
CA PRO A 255 0.10 20.60 -11.83
C PRO A 255 -0.95 21.66 -11.49
N VAL A 256 -1.23 21.88 -10.20
CA VAL A 256 -2.24 22.85 -9.73
C VAL A 256 -2.02 24.28 -10.23
N LYS A 257 -0.76 24.68 -10.49
CA LYS A 257 -0.46 25.99 -11.10
C LYS A 257 -1.11 26.19 -12.48
N ASN A 258 -1.44 25.10 -13.16
CA ASN A 258 -2.09 25.06 -14.47
C ASN A 258 -3.60 24.74 -14.38
N VAL A 259 -4.23 24.84 -13.20
CA VAL A 259 -5.65 24.48 -12.99
C VAL A 259 -6.62 25.12 -13.99
N LYS A 260 -6.31 26.33 -14.50
CA LYS A 260 -7.11 27.01 -15.53
C LYS A 260 -7.20 26.23 -16.85
N GLN A 261 -6.28 25.29 -17.12
CA GLN A 261 -6.32 24.43 -18.30
C GLN A 261 -7.55 23.50 -18.31
N ILE A 262 -8.18 23.24 -17.17
CA ILE A 262 -9.42 22.45 -17.08
C ILE A 262 -10.50 23.00 -18.02
N GLN A 263 -10.63 24.33 -18.13
CA GLN A 263 -11.59 24.97 -19.03
C GLN A 263 -11.37 24.64 -20.51
N LYS A 264 -10.12 24.38 -20.91
CA LYS A 264 -9.77 24.01 -22.29
C LYS A 264 -9.91 22.52 -22.54
N LEU A 265 -9.66 21.71 -21.52
CA LEU A 265 -9.71 20.25 -21.59
C LEU A 265 -11.15 19.72 -21.52
N SER A 266 -12.07 20.48 -20.92
CA SER A 266 -13.48 20.12 -20.75
C SER A 266 -13.74 18.68 -20.28
N PRO A 267 -13.12 18.23 -19.16
CA PRO A 267 -13.25 16.86 -18.71
C PRO A 267 -14.65 16.55 -18.17
N GLN A 268 -15.04 15.28 -18.24
CA GLN A 268 -16.23 14.74 -17.59
C GLN A 268 -15.98 14.44 -16.10
N ILE A 269 -14.73 14.10 -15.74
CA ILE A 269 -14.34 13.80 -14.36
C ILE A 269 -13.00 14.47 -14.04
N ILE A 270 -12.95 15.16 -12.90
CA ILE A 270 -11.75 15.80 -12.36
C ILE A 270 -11.31 15.05 -11.11
N PHE A 271 -10.09 14.53 -11.15
CA PHE A 271 -9.42 13.98 -9.98
C PHE A 271 -8.47 15.02 -9.40
N VAL A 272 -8.43 15.15 -8.08
CA VAL A 272 -7.53 16.09 -7.40
C VAL A 272 -6.75 15.35 -6.31
N ASP A 273 -5.43 15.33 -6.42
CA ASP A 273 -4.55 14.66 -5.47
C ASP A 273 -3.89 15.68 -4.51
N GLU A 274 -3.71 15.28 -3.25
CA GLU A 274 -3.10 16.09 -2.17
C GLU A 274 -3.85 17.42 -1.91
N THR A 275 -5.18 17.40 -1.96
CA THR A 275 -6.06 18.58 -1.91
C THR A 275 -5.85 19.45 -0.66
N GLN A 276 -5.34 18.91 0.45
CA GLN A 276 -5.07 19.68 1.67
C GLN A 276 -4.10 20.85 1.43
N ARG A 277 -3.26 20.76 0.39
CA ARG A 277 -2.20 21.74 0.09
C ARG A 277 -2.63 22.79 -0.94
N MET A 278 -3.83 22.65 -1.50
CA MET A 278 -4.32 23.51 -2.56
C MET A 278 -4.71 24.87 -1.99
N TYR A 279 -4.38 25.97 -2.68
CA TYR A 279 -4.83 27.27 -2.22
C TYR A 279 -6.37 27.34 -2.24
N PRO A 280 -7.03 27.93 -1.23
CA PRO A 280 -8.50 27.99 -1.19
C PRO A 280 -9.14 28.60 -2.44
N SER A 281 -8.47 29.56 -3.10
CA SER A 281 -8.92 30.13 -4.37
C SER A 281 -8.92 29.10 -5.50
N GLN A 282 -7.85 28.31 -5.64
CA GLN A 282 -7.77 27.25 -6.65
C GLN A 282 -8.83 26.17 -6.42
N LEU A 283 -9.05 25.78 -5.17
CA LEU A 283 -10.10 24.82 -4.82
C LEU A 283 -11.48 25.38 -5.18
N LYS A 284 -11.73 26.66 -4.89
CA LYS A 284 -12.98 27.33 -5.24
C LYS A 284 -13.19 27.37 -6.76
N ASP A 285 -12.15 27.65 -7.54
CA ASP A 285 -12.23 27.64 -9.01
C ASP A 285 -12.62 26.26 -9.55
N ILE A 286 -12.03 25.18 -9.02
CA ILE A 286 -12.39 23.80 -9.40
C ILE A 286 -13.84 23.48 -9.00
N ILE A 287 -14.25 23.82 -7.76
CA ILE A 287 -15.62 23.57 -7.28
C ILE A 287 -16.65 24.31 -8.14
N ASN A 288 -16.39 25.57 -8.48
CA ASN A 288 -17.27 26.36 -9.34
C ASN A 288 -17.38 25.74 -10.73
N TYR A 289 -16.25 25.37 -11.34
CA TYR A 289 -16.24 24.68 -12.63
C TYR A 289 -17.09 23.40 -12.59
N ILE A 290 -16.94 22.58 -11.55
CA ILE A 290 -17.71 21.34 -11.37
C ILE A 290 -19.21 21.61 -11.32
N LYS A 291 -19.63 22.64 -10.58
CA LYS A 291 -21.05 23.02 -10.46
C LYS A 291 -21.62 23.56 -11.75
N GLU A 292 -20.90 24.47 -12.41
CA GLU A 292 -21.34 25.14 -13.63
C GLU A 292 -21.48 24.17 -14.81
N ASN A 293 -20.61 23.16 -14.89
CA ASN A 293 -20.56 22.21 -16.01
C ASN A 293 -21.16 20.84 -15.69
N ASN A 294 -21.72 20.67 -14.48
CA ASN A 294 -22.23 19.38 -13.97
C ASN A 294 -21.20 18.22 -14.09
N THR A 295 -19.92 18.56 -13.94
CA THR A 295 -18.79 17.62 -13.94
C THR A 295 -18.76 16.82 -12.63
N ILE A 296 -17.95 15.78 -12.55
CA ILE A 296 -17.73 15.01 -11.32
C ILE A 296 -16.34 15.32 -10.75
N GLY A 297 -16.25 15.56 -9.45
CA GLY A 297 -14.99 15.80 -8.74
C GLY A 297 -14.66 14.73 -7.72
N ILE A 298 -13.47 14.14 -7.80
CA ILE A 298 -12.96 13.15 -6.84
C ILE A 298 -11.66 13.68 -6.23
N PHE A 299 -11.67 13.89 -4.91
CA PHE A 299 -10.61 14.58 -4.18
C PHE A 299 -9.94 13.63 -3.19
N SER A 300 -8.62 13.49 -3.24
CA SER A 300 -7.84 12.89 -2.16
C SER A 300 -7.37 13.98 -1.18
N ILE A 301 -7.43 13.71 0.12
CA ILE A 301 -7.05 14.69 1.13
C ILE A 301 -6.49 14.05 2.40
N ASP A 302 -5.41 14.63 2.92
CA ASP A 302 -4.86 14.30 4.23
C ASP A 302 -4.66 15.59 5.06
N PRO A 303 -5.60 15.98 5.93
CA PRO A 303 -5.51 17.24 6.66
C PRO A 303 -4.31 17.33 7.61
N LYS A 304 -3.64 16.21 7.94
CA LYS A 304 -2.44 16.20 8.78
C LYS A 304 -1.16 16.37 7.97
N GLN A 305 -1.19 16.11 6.67
CA GLN A 305 -0.02 16.16 5.79
C GLN A 305 0.15 17.53 5.12
N ILE A 306 0.70 18.47 5.87
CA ILE A 306 0.95 19.86 5.44
C ILE A 306 2.43 20.26 5.63
N LEU A 307 2.97 21.11 4.76
CA LEU A 307 4.37 21.56 4.75
C LEU A 307 4.58 22.96 5.36
N SER A 308 3.51 23.72 5.58
CA SER A 308 3.60 25.02 6.25
C SER A 308 2.44 25.24 7.23
N ILE A 309 2.61 26.20 8.14
CA ILE A 309 1.55 26.62 9.06
C ILE A 309 0.39 27.27 8.27
N ARG A 310 0.69 27.98 7.18
CA ARG A 310 -0.34 28.59 6.31
C ARG A 310 -1.29 27.55 5.73
N GLU A 311 -0.78 26.40 5.30
CA GLU A 311 -1.59 25.28 4.78
C GLU A 311 -2.60 24.76 5.81
N ARG A 312 -2.31 24.85 7.12
CA ARG A 312 -3.26 24.46 8.18
C ARG A 312 -4.55 25.29 8.13
N ASN A 313 -4.46 26.54 7.70
CA ASN A 313 -5.58 27.47 7.71
C ASN A 313 -6.46 27.36 6.45
N TYR A 314 -6.07 26.54 5.46
CA TYR A 314 -6.84 26.40 4.22
C TYR A 314 -8.20 25.72 4.45
N ASN A 315 -8.29 24.83 5.43
CA ASN A 315 -9.55 24.16 5.81
C ASN A 315 -10.27 23.47 4.62
N ASN A 316 -9.53 23.03 3.61
CA ASN A 316 -10.07 22.45 2.37
C ASN A 316 -11.00 21.25 2.61
N LEU A 317 -10.69 20.41 3.62
CA LEU A 317 -11.57 19.30 4.00
C LEU A 317 -12.96 19.81 4.45
N LYS A 318 -12.98 20.83 5.31
CA LYS A 318 -14.24 21.43 5.79
C LYS A 318 -15.02 22.05 4.63
N THR A 319 -14.33 22.74 3.72
CA THR A 319 -14.94 23.29 2.50
C THR A 319 -15.59 22.19 1.66
N LEU A 320 -14.88 21.09 1.38
CA LEU A 320 -15.41 19.98 0.59
C LEU A 320 -16.62 19.30 1.28
N CYS A 321 -16.54 19.03 2.58
CA CYS A 321 -17.65 18.44 3.35
C CYS A 321 -18.85 19.39 3.52
N SER A 322 -18.71 20.67 3.20
CA SER A 322 -19.83 21.62 3.21
C SER A 322 -20.61 21.65 1.88
N LEU A 323 -20.14 20.96 0.85
CA LEU A 323 -20.79 20.93 -0.46
C LEU A 323 -22.03 20.03 -0.46
N ASN A 324 -23.07 20.44 -1.18
CA ASN A 324 -24.21 19.57 -1.45
C ASN A 324 -23.77 18.41 -2.35
N ASN A 325 -24.44 17.25 -2.24
CA ASN A 325 -24.14 16.05 -3.02
C ASN A 325 -22.69 15.54 -2.87
N HIS A 326 -22.09 15.72 -1.69
CA HIS A 326 -20.81 15.11 -1.37
C HIS A 326 -20.99 13.70 -0.79
N LYS A 327 -20.06 12.80 -1.10
CA LYS A 327 -19.84 11.55 -0.36
C LYS A 327 -18.44 11.55 0.20
N HIS A 328 -18.32 11.17 1.46
CA HIS A 328 -17.05 11.17 2.18
C HIS A 328 -16.66 9.75 2.59
N PHE A 329 -15.49 9.33 2.16
CA PHE A 329 -14.91 8.02 2.42
C PHE A 329 -13.59 8.19 3.18
N LYS A 330 -13.52 7.62 4.38
CA LYS A 330 -12.37 7.76 5.28
C LYS A 330 -11.57 6.46 5.40
N LEU A 331 -10.35 6.46 4.88
CA LEU A 331 -9.41 5.35 4.97
C LEU A 331 -8.76 5.31 6.35
N SER A 332 -8.85 4.17 7.03
CA SER A 332 -8.43 4.03 8.43
C SER A 332 -7.18 3.15 8.63
N LYS A 333 -6.94 2.19 7.74
CA LYS A 333 -5.82 1.24 7.87
C LYS A 333 -4.57 1.73 7.14
N LYS A 334 -3.43 1.78 7.85
CA LYS A 334 -2.11 1.94 7.22
C LYS A 334 -1.66 0.62 6.64
N ILE A 335 -1.17 0.65 5.39
CA ILE A 335 -0.83 -0.54 4.60
C ILE A 335 0.67 -0.58 4.30
N ARG A 336 1.34 0.59 4.30
CA ARG A 336 2.60 0.77 3.55
C ARG A 336 3.90 0.77 4.35
N THR A 337 3.84 0.82 5.67
CA THR A 337 5.05 0.82 6.52
C THR A 337 5.16 -0.48 7.31
N ASN A 338 6.32 -1.14 7.25
CA ASN A 338 6.66 -2.24 8.17
C ASN A 338 6.32 -1.80 9.61
N LYS A 339 5.65 -2.67 10.39
CA LYS A 339 5.28 -2.41 11.79
C LYS A 339 6.46 -1.87 12.60
N GLU A 340 7.67 -2.37 12.33
CA GLU A 340 8.91 -1.92 12.94
C GLU A 340 9.25 -0.46 12.61
N LEU A 341 9.25 -0.10 11.31
CA LEU A 341 9.48 1.29 10.89
C LEU A 341 8.39 2.23 11.42
N GLY A 342 7.13 1.79 11.42
CA GLY A 342 6.02 2.56 11.97
C GLY A 342 6.19 2.83 13.47
N ALA A 343 6.64 1.83 14.23
CA ALA A 343 6.96 1.99 15.64
C ALA A 343 8.16 2.92 15.86
N PHE A 344 9.22 2.79 15.05
CA PHE A 344 10.37 3.68 15.11
C PHE A 344 10.01 5.12 14.80
N ILE A 345 9.28 5.40 13.71
CA ILE A 345 8.83 6.76 13.37
C ILE A 345 7.97 7.31 14.51
N LYS A 346 7.09 6.50 15.12
CA LYS A 346 6.30 6.97 16.27
C LYS A 346 7.19 7.32 17.46
N GLY A 347 8.18 6.48 17.77
CA GLY A 347 9.19 6.70 18.81
C GLY A 347 10.09 7.91 18.54
N LEU A 348 10.43 8.14 17.28
CA LEU A 348 11.28 9.25 16.83
C LEU A 348 10.63 10.61 17.10
N PHE A 349 9.30 10.69 17.01
CA PHE A 349 8.53 11.92 17.29
C PHE A 349 8.13 12.05 18.76
N ASN A 350 8.01 10.94 19.48
CA ASN A 350 7.85 10.93 20.93
C ASN A 350 8.51 9.67 21.53
N LEU A 351 9.57 9.87 22.33
CA LEU A 351 10.42 8.78 22.80
C LEU A 351 9.69 7.79 23.73
N GLU A 352 8.55 8.16 24.34
CA GLU A 352 7.75 7.23 25.15
C GLU A 352 7.21 6.05 24.33
N HIS A 353 7.09 6.23 23.02
CA HIS A 353 6.67 5.20 22.09
C HIS A 353 7.83 4.35 21.55
N MET A 354 9.08 4.69 21.86
CA MET A 354 10.25 3.96 21.33
C MET A 354 10.27 2.50 21.82
N LYS A 355 9.72 2.20 23.01
CA LYS A 355 9.54 0.84 23.55
C LYS A 355 8.76 -0.13 22.65
N TYR A 356 7.97 0.38 21.71
CA TYR A 356 7.25 -0.46 20.74
C TYR A 356 8.12 -0.86 19.54
N CYS A 357 9.28 -0.21 19.36
CA CYS A 357 10.27 -0.55 18.34
C CYS A 357 11.16 -1.71 18.83
N ARG A 358 10.68 -2.94 18.67
CA ARG A 358 11.38 -4.14 19.19
C ARG A 358 12.59 -4.55 18.36
N ASN A 359 12.61 -4.20 17.07
CA ASN A 359 13.64 -4.59 16.11
C ASN A 359 14.14 -3.38 15.32
N THR A 360 15.46 -3.27 15.19
CA THR A 360 16.16 -2.16 14.53
C THR A 360 16.91 -2.57 13.26
N LYS A 361 16.74 -3.80 12.76
CA LYS A 361 17.43 -4.31 11.56
C LYS A 361 17.31 -3.40 10.33
N ASN A 362 16.23 -2.64 10.23
CA ASN A 362 15.92 -1.76 9.11
C ASN A 362 16.20 -0.27 9.38
N ILE A 363 16.91 0.04 10.46
CA ILE A 363 17.15 1.40 10.94
C ILE A 363 18.66 1.61 11.11
N SER A 364 19.18 2.69 10.55
CA SER A 364 20.58 3.09 10.69
C SER A 364 20.66 4.53 11.19
N ILE A 365 21.52 4.80 12.17
CA ILE A 365 21.69 6.14 12.74
C ILE A 365 23.19 6.40 12.79
N HIS A 366 23.63 7.47 12.13
CA HIS A 366 25.04 7.86 12.06
C HIS A 366 25.19 9.27 12.59
N TYR A 367 26.23 9.50 13.38
CA TYR A 367 26.59 10.81 13.88
C TYR A 367 27.79 11.36 13.11
N PHE A 368 27.75 12.65 12.78
CA PHE A 368 28.87 13.39 12.18
C PHE A 368 29.03 14.73 12.89
N ASP A 369 30.26 15.10 13.20
CA ASP A 369 30.56 16.44 13.71
C ASP A 369 30.40 17.50 12.62
N GLU A 370 30.76 17.16 11.38
CA GLU A 370 30.79 18.09 10.25
C GLU A 370 29.84 17.68 9.12
N ILE A 371 29.09 18.65 8.59
CA ILE A 371 28.13 18.41 7.50
C ILE A 371 28.82 17.98 6.20
N SER A 372 30.07 18.40 5.98
CA SER A 372 30.86 18.00 4.80
C SER A 372 31.10 16.48 4.77
N GLN A 373 31.38 15.87 5.92
CA GLN A 373 31.54 14.43 6.05
C GLN A 373 30.21 13.70 5.84
N ALA A 374 29.13 14.21 6.42
CA ALA A 374 27.79 13.68 6.19
C ALA A 374 27.41 13.73 4.69
N ARG A 375 27.79 14.79 3.97
CA ARG A 375 27.57 14.91 2.52
C ARG A 375 28.35 13.87 1.72
N GLY A 376 29.63 13.65 2.05
CA GLY A 376 30.43 12.62 1.38
C GLY A 376 29.89 11.20 1.64
N PHE A 377 29.45 10.92 2.86
CA PHE A 377 28.82 9.64 3.19
C PHE A 377 27.49 9.45 2.44
N ALA A 378 26.65 10.49 2.40
CA ALA A 378 25.35 10.44 1.73
C ALA A 378 25.50 10.18 0.21
N GLU A 379 26.52 10.75 -0.43
CA GLU A 379 26.85 10.49 -1.84
C GLU A 379 27.16 9.01 -2.09
N GLY A 380 27.95 8.38 -1.21
CA GLY A 380 28.19 6.93 -1.29
C GLY A 380 26.90 6.12 -1.16
N MET A 381 25.99 6.55 -0.29
CA MET A 381 24.70 5.88 -0.09
C MET A 381 23.72 6.06 -1.27
N GLU A 382 23.77 7.18 -1.99
CA GLU A 382 22.99 7.34 -3.24
C GLU A 382 23.34 6.24 -4.24
N ASN A 383 24.63 5.90 -4.38
CA ASN A 383 25.09 4.82 -5.26
C ASN A 383 24.58 3.43 -4.82
N GLU A 384 24.32 3.25 -3.52
CA GLU A 384 23.73 2.04 -2.92
C GLU A 384 22.19 2.03 -2.97
N GLY A 385 21.60 2.98 -3.70
CA GLY A 385 20.16 3.11 -3.92
C GLY A 385 19.39 3.76 -2.78
N TRP A 386 20.05 4.54 -1.91
CA TRP A 386 19.35 5.35 -0.89
C TRP A 386 18.78 6.63 -1.50
N GLN A 387 17.48 6.87 -1.28
CA GLN A 387 16.89 8.15 -1.62
C GLN A 387 17.17 9.16 -0.49
N ILE A 388 17.99 10.16 -0.79
CA ILE A 388 18.12 11.34 0.08
C ILE A 388 16.87 12.21 -0.10
N ILE A 389 16.23 12.55 1.01
CA ILE A 389 15.12 13.53 1.05
C ILE A 389 15.58 14.74 1.84
N ASP A 390 15.88 15.82 1.12
CA ASP A 390 16.46 17.03 1.68
C ASP A 390 15.39 18.06 2.07
N TYR A 391 15.76 18.97 2.97
CA TYR A 391 14.90 20.08 3.36
C TYR A 391 14.77 21.09 2.22
N THR A 392 13.61 21.73 2.13
CA THR A 392 13.39 22.78 1.11
C THR A 392 13.89 24.11 1.62
N GLY A 393 14.90 24.66 0.94
CA GLY A 393 15.53 25.92 1.30
C GLY A 393 14.56 27.11 1.25
N GLN A 394 14.82 28.13 2.06
CA GLN A 394 14.11 29.41 2.01
C GLN A 394 14.96 30.46 1.29
N ASN A 395 14.31 31.35 0.55
CA ASN A 395 14.96 32.49 -0.11
C ASN A 395 15.34 33.62 0.88
N PHE A 396 14.66 33.73 2.03
CA PHE A 396 14.93 34.76 3.07
C PHE A 396 14.87 34.13 4.48
N ASN A 397 15.80 34.50 5.38
CA ASN A 397 15.89 34.03 6.79
C ASN A 397 15.93 32.50 7.00
N GLY A 398 16.45 31.76 6.02
CA GLY A 398 16.50 30.29 6.00
C GLY A 398 17.76 29.64 6.56
N GLU A 399 18.64 30.35 7.27
CA GLU A 399 19.96 29.82 7.67
C GLU A 399 19.87 28.50 8.43
N ALA A 400 18.90 28.36 9.34
CA ALA A 400 18.67 27.13 10.09
C ALA A 400 18.41 25.94 9.15
N ILE A 401 17.58 26.11 8.12
CA ILE A 401 17.28 25.07 7.13
C ILE A 401 18.47 24.85 6.20
N ARG A 402 19.16 25.90 5.74
CA ARG A 402 20.36 25.78 4.88
C ARG A 402 21.47 24.99 5.56
N ARG A 403 21.63 25.15 6.88
CA ARG A 403 22.57 24.35 7.70
C ARG A 403 22.15 22.89 7.86
N MET A 404 20.92 22.54 7.50
CA MET A 404 20.42 21.16 7.48
C MET A 404 20.35 20.56 6.07
N GLN A 405 20.82 21.30 5.05
CA GLN A 405 20.78 20.80 3.68
C GLN A 405 22.06 20.05 3.33
N LEU A 406 21.87 18.81 2.87
CA LEU A 406 22.93 18.06 2.20
C LEU A 406 23.23 18.66 0.81
N ASN A 407 22.29 19.43 0.25
CA ASN A 407 22.29 19.92 -1.13
C ASN A 407 22.37 18.76 -2.13
N ARG A 408 21.69 17.66 -1.80
CA ARG A 408 21.63 16.41 -2.57
C ARG A 408 20.23 15.84 -2.54
N GLY A 409 19.92 14.95 -3.48
CA GLY A 409 18.62 14.30 -3.56
C GLY A 409 17.45 15.23 -3.86
N LEU A 410 16.24 14.71 -3.64
CA LEU A 410 14.99 15.42 -3.88
C LEU A 410 14.61 16.22 -2.65
N ASN A 411 14.08 17.42 -2.84
CA ASN A 411 13.54 18.19 -1.73
C ASN A 411 12.21 17.61 -1.23
N ALA A 412 11.83 17.89 0.02
CA ALA A 412 10.58 17.43 0.63
C ALA A 412 9.31 17.78 -0.18
N HIS A 413 9.36 18.83 -1.02
CA HIS A 413 8.26 19.21 -1.92
C HIS A 413 8.25 18.42 -3.24
N GLY A 414 9.39 17.88 -3.69
CA GLY A 414 9.52 17.12 -4.92
C GLY A 414 9.15 15.64 -4.75
N VAL A 415 9.24 15.12 -3.52
CA VAL A 415 8.87 13.73 -3.17
C VAL A 415 7.38 13.55 -2.81
N LEU A 416 6.55 14.56 -3.05
CA LEU A 416 5.13 14.48 -2.73
C LEU A 416 4.44 13.35 -3.49
N GLY A 417 3.59 12.61 -2.79
CA GLY A 417 2.96 11.40 -3.31
C GLY A 417 3.90 10.21 -3.61
N GLN A 418 5.23 10.37 -3.50
CA GLN A 418 6.22 9.31 -3.78
C GLN A 418 6.60 8.54 -2.50
N GLU A 419 7.18 7.34 -2.67
CA GLU A 419 7.65 6.46 -1.57
C GLU A 419 8.88 5.65 -2.02
N PHE A 420 9.88 5.49 -1.16
CA PHE A 420 11.16 4.89 -1.51
C PHE A 420 11.49 3.72 -0.60
N ASP A 421 12.16 2.70 -1.14
CA ASP A 421 12.56 1.52 -0.36
C ASP A 421 13.51 1.90 0.78
N LYS A 422 14.51 2.72 0.48
CA LYS A 422 15.52 3.18 1.43
C LYS A 422 15.50 4.72 1.45
N VAL A 423 15.31 5.32 2.62
CA VAL A 423 15.27 6.78 2.79
C VAL A 423 16.35 7.23 3.76
N LEU A 424 17.11 8.25 3.35
CA LEU A 424 18.12 8.91 4.15
C LEU A 424 17.68 10.35 4.45
N VAL A 425 17.68 10.73 5.72
CA VAL A 425 17.31 12.08 6.18
C VAL A 425 18.36 12.62 7.14
N LEU A 426 18.79 13.87 6.94
CA LEU A 426 19.68 14.55 7.87
C LEU A 426 18.88 15.11 9.07
N VAL A 427 19.45 15.02 10.27
CA VAL A 427 18.94 15.67 11.48
C VAL A 427 20.01 16.65 11.98
N GLY A 428 19.76 17.94 11.80
CA GLY A 428 20.71 18.97 12.23
C GLY A 428 20.55 19.39 13.69
N SER A 429 21.43 20.29 14.13
CA SER A 429 21.50 20.83 15.49
C SER A 429 20.27 21.61 15.97
N THR A 430 19.34 21.94 15.07
CA THR A 430 18.11 22.64 15.46
C THR A 430 17.07 21.71 16.08
N PHE A 431 17.15 20.41 15.84
CA PHE A 431 16.22 19.44 16.43
C PHE A 431 16.61 19.10 17.87
N TYR A 432 15.63 18.92 18.73
CA TYR A 432 15.85 18.42 20.09
C TYR A 432 14.58 17.69 20.57
N TYR A 433 14.67 17.05 21.74
CA TYR A 433 13.49 16.52 22.43
C TYR A 433 13.18 17.42 23.62
N ASP A 434 11.92 17.85 23.72
CA ASP A 434 11.43 18.68 24.80
C ASP A 434 11.25 17.89 26.12
N ASN A 435 10.67 18.55 27.13
CA ASN A 435 10.44 17.97 28.45
C ASN A 435 9.38 16.84 28.44
N GLN A 436 8.57 16.75 27.39
CA GLN A 436 7.59 15.69 27.16
C GLN A 436 8.14 14.59 26.25
N ASN A 437 9.46 14.59 26.01
CA ASN A 437 10.14 13.70 25.10
C ASN A 437 9.62 13.77 23.64
N SER A 438 8.97 14.87 23.27
CA SER A 438 8.48 15.11 21.93
C SER A 438 9.53 15.88 21.12
N ILE A 439 9.66 15.55 19.83
CA ILE A 439 10.59 16.26 18.96
C ILE A 439 10.16 17.72 18.80
N ALA A 440 11.13 18.63 18.82
CA ALA A 440 10.91 20.07 18.70
C ALA A 440 12.06 20.73 17.93
N VAL A 441 11.86 21.97 17.47
CA VAL A 441 12.84 22.73 16.67
C VAL A 441 13.18 24.06 17.32
N ARG A 442 14.48 24.31 17.53
CA ARG A 442 15.02 25.58 18.03
C ARG A 442 14.98 26.63 16.91
N LYS A 443 13.91 27.45 16.88
CA LYS A 443 13.62 28.56 15.94
C LYS A 443 13.22 28.09 14.51
N ALA A 444 11.93 28.20 14.19
CA ALA A 444 11.39 28.03 12.84
C ALA A 444 10.48 29.21 12.48
N ASN A 445 10.74 29.88 11.35
CA ASN A 445 10.06 31.13 10.98
C ASN A 445 8.94 30.95 9.93
N TYR A 446 9.06 30.02 8.96
CA TYR A 446 8.14 29.97 7.81
C TYR A 446 7.74 28.55 7.36
N TYR A 447 8.72 27.70 7.04
CA TYR A 447 8.50 26.25 6.93
C TYR A 447 8.60 25.60 8.31
N ASP A 448 7.94 24.47 8.46
CA ASP A 448 7.91 23.68 9.69
C ASP A 448 8.90 22.49 9.54
N PRO A 449 10.12 22.57 10.10
CA PRO A 449 11.15 21.55 9.89
C PRO A 449 10.78 20.21 10.52
N GLU A 450 10.02 20.22 11.62
CA GLU A 450 9.46 19.01 12.22
C GLU A 450 8.53 18.29 11.25
N ARG A 451 7.65 19.03 10.57
CA ARG A 451 6.77 18.43 9.56
C ARG A 451 7.50 17.99 8.31
N MET A 452 8.47 18.75 7.83
CA MET A 452 9.31 18.29 6.70
C MET A 452 10.01 16.98 7.08
N PHE A 453 10.58 16.91 8.28
CA PHE A 453 11.20 15.70 8.79
C PHE A 453 10.21 14.54 8.85
N TYR A 454 9.00 14.75 9.37
CA TYR A 454 7.93 13.75 9.40
C TYR A 454 7.60 13.26 8.00
N GLN A 455 7.42 14.20 7.06
CA GLN A 455 7.11 13.88 5.67
C GLN A 455 8.26 13.21 4.94
N SER A 456 9.51 13.38 5.36
CA SER A 456 10.67 12.67 4.78
C SER A 456 10.72 11.24 5.29
N VAL A 457 10.72 11.02 6.61
CA VAL A 457 10.87 9.66 7.19
C VAL A 457 9.68 8.75 6.89
N THR A 458 8.48 9.31 6.71
CA THR A 458 7.27 8.55 6.35
C THR A 458 7.23 8.08 4.90
N ARG A 459 8.23 8.44 4.07
CA ARG A 459 8.35 7.97 2.67
C ARG A 459 9.05 6.62 2.58
N ALA A 460 9.64 6.14 3.66
CA ALA A 460 10.39 4.89 3.69
C ALA A 460 9.46 3.66 3.69
N ARG A 461 9.68 2.74 2.75
CA ARG A 461 8.98 1.44 2.70
C ARG A 461 9.75 0.35 3.46
N LYS A 462 11.08 0.28 3.31
CA LYS A 462 11.91 -0.83 3.84
C LYS A 462 12.92 -0.38 4.89
N GLN A 463 13.64 0.73 4.68
CA GLN A 463 14.73 1.15 5.58
C GLN A 463 14.79 2.68 5.77
N ILE A 464 15.18 3.09 6.98
CA ILE A 464 15.40 4.50 7.35
C ILE A 464 16.83 4.68 7.82
N MET A 465 17.51 5.70 7.30
CA MET A 465 18.81 6.15 7.76
C MET A 465 18.73 7.60 8.23
N LEU A 466 19.19 7.86 9.45
CA LEU A 466 19.31 9.20 10.01
C LEU A 466 20.77 9.60 10.07
N LEU A 467 21.12 10.74 9.46
CA LEU A 467 22.44 11.37 9.62
C LEU A 467 22.31 12.52 10.62
N VAL A 468 22.70 12.30 11.87
CA VAL A 468 22.68 13.31 12.93
C VAL A 468 23.95 14.14 12.83
N VAL A 469 23.81 15.44 12.55
CA VAL A 469 24.96 16.34 12.33
C VAL A 469 25.05 17.37 13.44
N ASN A 470 26.19 17.38 14.14
CA ASN A 470 26.51 18.31 15.23
C ASN A 470 25.36 18.45 16.26
N ASN A 471 24.76 17.32 16.63
CA ASN A 471 23.62 17.27 17.55
C ASN A 471 23.74 16.12 18.54
N ILE A 472 24.67 16.26 19.48
CA ILE A 472 24.98 15.26 20.51
C ILE A 472 23.77 15.02 21.42
N GLU A 473 22.99 16.06 21.74
CA GLU A 473 21.80 15.95 22.59
C GLU A 473 20.76 15.01 21.96
N PHE A 474 20.43 15.25 20.68
CA PHE A 474 19.48 14.42 19.94
C PHE A 474 19.98 12.97 19.82
N MET A 475 21.26 12.79 19.44
CA MET A 475 21.87 11.47 19.29
C MET A 475 21.85 10.68 20.59
N THR A 476 22.19 11.32 21.71
CA THR A 476 22.23 10.66 23.02
C THR A 476 20.84 10.19 23.44
N LYS A 477 19.83 11.07 23.31
CA LYS A 477 18.45 10.71 23.68
C LYS A 477 17.90 9.56 22.83
N ILE A 478 18.08 9.61 21.51
CA ILE A 478 17.54 8.57 20.62
C ILE A 478 18.21 7.20 20.85
N ILE A 479 19.53 7.17 21.02
CA ILE A 479 20.25 5.92 21.29
C ILE A 479 19.88 5.34 22.65
N ASN A 480 19.78 6.17 23.69
CA ASN A 480 19.36 5.71 25.02
C ASN A 480 17.94 5.12 24.97
N SER A 481 17.01 5.76 24.28
CA SER A 481 15.64 5.26 24.12
C SER A 481 15.54 3.97 23.31
N LEU A 482 16.48 3.72 22.38
CA LEU A 482 16.53 2.47 21.61
C LEU A 482 17.16 1.31 22.41
N ASN A 483 18.10 1.62 23.31
CA ASN A 483 18.82 0.65 24.12
C ASN A 483 18.08 0.27 25.42
N ASN A 484 17.31 1.19 25.99
CA ASN A 484 16.48 0.95 27.18
C ASN A 484 15.18 0.21 26.80
N LYS A 485 15.30 -1.03 26.33
CA LYS A 485 14.17 -1.90 25.95
C LYS A 485 13.37 -2.39 27.16
#